data_AF-A0A816DWV4-F1
#
_entry.id   AF-A0A816DWV4-F1
#
_cell.length_a   1.000
_cell.length_b   1.000
_cell.length_c   1.000
_cell.angle_alpha   90.00
_cell.angle_beta   90.00
_cell.angle_gamma   90.00
#
_symmetry.space_group_name_H-M   'P 1'
#
loop_
_entity.id
_entity.type
_entity.pdbx_description
1 polymer ?
#
loop_
_entity_poly.entity_id
_entity_poly.type
_entity_poly.pdbx_seq_one_letter_code
_entity_poly.pdbx_strand_id
1 'polypeptide(L)'
;MNIYDISRPSFWTCDGCDRSIRDGEYRHNCTICEDFDYCEQCANTISPPHPHPMREELAYGRIPKSSITAVDMATGIEKAFDMYCNR
;
A
#
# COMPACT_ATOMS: atom_id res chain seq x y z
N MET A 1 -0.92 -15.04 13.71
CA MET A 1 0.19 -14.19 13.26
C MET A 1 -0.41 -12.87 12.84
N ASN A 2 0.03 -11.76 13.44
CA ASN A 2 -0.48 -10.43 13.13
C ASN A 2 0.09 -10.02 11.77
N ILE A 3 -0.78 -9.94 10.74
CA ILE A 3 -0.37 -9.64 9.36
C ILE A 3 0.02 -8.16 9.15
N TYR A 4 -0.15 -7.33 10.18
CA TYR A 4 0.20 -5.91 10.19
C TYR A 4 1.53 -5.68 10.93
N ASP A 5 2.57 -6.42 10.55
CA ASP A 5 3.92 -6.16 11.07
C ASP A 5 4.49 -4.89 10.41
N ILE A 6 4.18 -3.75 11.03
CA ILE A 6 4.56 -2.38 10.65
C ILE A 6 6.09 -2.14 10.66
N SER A 7 6.89 -3.14 11.06
CA SER A 7 8.36 -3.06 11.02
C SER A 7 8.95 -3.34 9.64
N ARG A 8 8.13 -3.77 8.68
CA ARG A 8 8.57 -4.20 7.36
C ARG A 8 8.66 -3.00 6.40
N PRO A 9 9.75 -2.87 5.63
CA PRO A 9 9.88 -1.78 4.66
C PRO A 9 8.92 -2.01 3.48
N SER A 10 8.21 -0.95 3.06
CA SER A 10 7.44 -0.95 1.81
C SER A 10 8.33 -0.59 0.61
N PHE A 11 7.77 -0.65 -0.60
CA PHE A 11 8.45 -0.20 -1.82
C PHE A 11 8.35 1.32 -2.08
N TRP A 12 7.61 2.05 -1.23
CA TRP A 12 7.21 3.44 -1.49
C TRP A 12 8.01 4.43 -0.64
N THR A 13 8.33 5.59 -1.24
CA THR A 13 9.01 6.72 -0.59
C THR A 13 8.15 7.96 -0.75
N CYS A 14 8.13 8.83 0.25
CA CYS A 14 7.35 10.07 0.21
C CYS A 14 8.15 11.20 -0.46
N ASP A 15 7.67 11.75 -1.58
CA ASP A 15 8.31 12.86 -2.31
C ASP A 15 8.37 14.18 -1.53
N GLY A 16 7.56 14.31 -0.47
CA GLY A 16 7.53 15.51 0.37
C GLY A 16 8.61 15.56 1.46
N CYS A 17 9.12 14.40 1.91
CA CYS A 17 10.06 14.33 3.03
C CYS A 17 11.11 13.22 2.90
N ASP A 18 11.18 12.56 1.75
CA ASP A 18 12.12 11.50 1.36
C ASP A 18 12.15 10.27 2.30
N ARG A 19 11.19 10.15 3.23
CA ARG A 19 11.09 8.98 4.11
C ARG A 19 10.47 7.80 3.38
N SER A 20 10.97 6.60 3.65
CA SER A 20 10.27 5.38 3.26
C SER A 20 8.94 5.28 4.01
N ILE A 21 7.87 4.99 3.28
CA ILE A 21 6.55 4.69 3.82
C ILE A 21 6.58 3.23 4.30
N ARG A 22 6.06 2.92 5.48
CA ARG A 22 6.16 1.54 6.03
C ARG A 22 5.06 0.64 5.47
N ASP A 23 5.30 -0.67 5.50
CA ASP A 23 4.27 -1.66 5.12
C ASP A 23 3.04 -1.49 6.02
N GLY A 24 1.87 -1.33 5.40
CA GLY A 24 0.60 -1.10 6.09
C GLY A 24 0.33 0.35 6.51
N GLU A 25 1.24 1.31 6.26
CA GLU A 25 0.93 2.74 6.37
C GLU A 25 0.09 3.20 5.17
N TYR A 26 -0.68 4.28 5.35
CA TYR A 26 -1.34 4.95 4.23
C TYR A 26 -0.35 5.83 3.46
N ARG A 27 -0.36 5.67 2.14
CA ARG A 27 0.24 6.59 1.17
C ARG A 27 -0.88 7.32 0.43
N HIS A 28 -0.57 8.52 -0.03
CA HIS A 28 -1.42 9.31 -0.90
C HIS A 28 -0.71 9.43 -2.24
N ASN A 29 -1.15 8.66 -3.23
CA ASN A 29 -0.57 8.69 -4.56
C ASN A 29 -1.26 9.76 -5.42
N CYS A 30 -0.50 10.39 -6.30
CA CYS A 30 -1.08 11.28 -7.29
C CYS A 30 -1.72 10.46 -8.41
N THR A 31 -2.93 10.84 -8.81
CA THR A 31 -3.66 10.16 -9.90
C THR A 31 -3.28 10.65 -11.30
N ILE A 32 -2.40 11.65 -11.40
CA ILE A 32 -2.03 12.33 -12.65
C ILE A 32 -0.52 12.28 -12.89
N CYS A 33 0.30 12.45 -11.85
CA CYS A 33 1.76 12.39 -11.95
C CYS A 33 2.24 10.94 -12.03
N GLU A 34 3.36 10.74 -12.72
CA GLU A 34 4.10 9.48 -12.68
C GLU A 34 4.85 9.40 -11.35
N ASP A 35 4.64 8.32 -10.60
CA ASP A 35 5.39 7.95 -9.39
C ASP A 35 5.51 9.07 -8.34
N PHE A 36 4.38 9.69 -7.99
CA PHE A 36 4.33 10.72 -6.94
C PHE A 36 3.49 10.27 -5.76
N ASP A 37 4.10 10.20 -4.58
CA ASP A 37 3.56 9.68 -3.34
C ASP A 37 3.84 10.60 -2.16
N TYR A 38 2.81 10.89 -1.37
CA TYR A 38 2.96 11.47 -0.05
C TYR A 38 2.65 10.46 1.05
N CYS A 39 3.38 10.53 2.17
CA CYS A 39 2.89 9.94 3.40
C CYS A 39 1.72 10.77 3.97
N GLU A 40 0.93 10.17 4.84
CA GLU A 40 -0.23 10.81 5.48
C GLU A 40 0.08 12.19 6.10
N GLN A 41 1.26 12.35 6.71
CA GLN A 41 1.68 13.64 7.27
C GLN A 41 1.87 14.70 6.18
N CYS A 42 2.64 14.41 5.14
CA CYS A 42 2.90 15.34 4.04
C CYS A 42 1.61 15.72 3.30
N ALA A 43 0.70 14.77 3.11
CA ALA A 43 -0.60 15.03 2.49
C ALA A 43 -1.44 16.04 3.29
N ASN A 44 -1.31 16.05 4.63
CA ASN A 44 -2.07 16.93 5.52
C ASN A 44 -1.37 18.27 5.83
N THR A 45 -0.04 18.34 5.77
CA THR A 45 0.72 19.51 6.26
C THR A 45 1.33 20.38 5.16
N ILE A 46 1.58 19.85 3.96
CA ILE A 46 2.22 20.61 2.89
C ILE A 46 1.25 21.65 2.33
N SER A 47 1.69 22.91 2.32
CA SER A 47 0.95 24.04 1.77
C SER A 47 1.87 24.87 0.85
N PRO A 48 1.46 25.17 -0.40
CA PRO A 48 0.20 24.76 -1.02
C PRO A 48 0.14 23.23 -1.23
N PRO A 49 -1.06 22.64 -1.24
CA PRO A 49 -1.20 21.21 -1.53
C PRO A 49 -0.72 20.89 -2.95
N HIS A 50 -0.41 19.62 -3.21
CA HIS A 50 -0.09 19.14 -4.55
C HIS A 50 -1.26 19.48 -5.51
N PRO A 51 -1.01 19.97 -6.74
CA PRO A 51 -2.04 20.53 -7.61
C PRO A 51 -3.02 19.49 -8.19
N HIS A 52 -2.75 18.20 -8.06
CA HIS A 52 -3.59 17.12 -8.58
C HIS A 52 -4.31 16.35 -7.47
N PRO A 53 -5.40 15.63 -7.80
CA PRO A 53 -6.07 14.76 -6.85
C PRO A 53 -5.16 13.64 -6.35
N MET A 54 -5.12 13.49 -5.03
CA MET A 54 -4.37 12.43 -4.34
C MET A 54 -5.33 11.34 -3.87
N ARG A 55 -5.01 10.07 -4.12
CA ARG A 55 -5.79 8.91 -3.65
C ARG A 55 -5.09 8.24 -2.49
N GLU A 56 -5.84 7.97 -1.43
CA GLU A 56 -5.38 7.18 -0.29
C GLU A 56 -5.35 5.67 -0.62
N GLU A 57 -4.21 5.03 -0.37
CA GLU A 57 -3.99 3.60 -0.54
C GLU A 57 -3.03 3.07 0.53
N LEU A 58 -3.06 1.76 0.79
CA LEU A 58 -2.08 1.12 1.66
C LEU A 58 -0.74 0.94 0.93
N ALA A 59 0.35 1.29 1.60
CA ALA A 59 1.70 1.00 1.15
C ALA A 59 2.04 -0.46 1.42
N TYR A 60 2.11 -1.28 0.37
CA TYR A 60 2.52 -2.68 0.48
C TYR A 60 4.02 -2.86 0.33
N GLY A 61 4.60 -3.73 1.15
CA GLY A 61 5.98 -4.15 1.10
C GLY A 61 6.19 -5.57 0.59
N ARG A 62 7.44 -6.03 0.63
CA ARG A 62 7.80 -7.38 0.20
C ARG A 62 7.12 -8.40 1.11
N ILE A 63 6.09 -9.11 0.66
CA ILE A 63 5.57 -10.30 1.37
C ILE A 63 6.68 -11.36 1.37
N PRO A 64 7.06 -11.95 2.51
CA PRO A 64 8.13 -12.93 2.51
C PRO A 64 7.58 -14.19 1.83
N LYS A 65 8.34 -14.77 0.90
CA LYS A 65 7.93 -16.00 0.20
C LYS A 65 7.57 -17.14 1.18
N SER A 66 8.10 -17.11 2.41
CA SER A 66 7.77 -18.08 3.48
C SER A 66 6.32 -18.02 3.97
N SER A 67 5.60 -16.92 3.73
CA SER A 67 4.17 -16.80 4.06
C SER A 67 3.25 -17.30 2.94
N ILE A 68 3.81 -17.54 1.75
CA ILE A 68 3.13 -18.26 0.68
C ILE A 68 3.36 -19.74 0.99
N THR A 69 2.52 -20.31 1.84
CA THR A 69 2.36 -21.77 1.82
C THR A 69 2.03 -22.15 0.37
N ALA A 70 2.54 -23.27 -0.12
CA ALA A 70 2.16 -23.79 -1.43
C ALA A 70 0.66 -24.14 -1.36
N VAL A 71 -0.19 -23.14 -1.56
CA VAL A 71 -1.62 -23.33 -1.64
C VAL A 71 -1.87 -23.91 -3.03
N ASP A 72 -2.59 -25.02 -3.08
CA ASP A 72 -3.12 -25.51 -4.34
C ASP A 72 -3.86 -24.36 -5.04
N MET A 73 -3.60 -24.19 -6.34
CA MET A 73 -4.23 -23.15 -7.15
C MET A 73 -5.76 -23.27 -7.07
N ALA A 74 -6.30 -24.48 -6.90
CA ALA A 74 -7.73 -24.70 -6.65
C ALA A 74 -8.22 -23.96 -5.40
N THR A 75 -7.52 -24.10 -4.27
CA THR A 75 -7.85 -23.40 -3.02
C THR A 75 -7.70 -21.88 -3.14
N GLY A 76 -6.74 -21.41 -3.94
CA GLY A 76 -6.59 -19.99 -4.23
C GLY A 76 -7.78 -19.43 -5.01
N ILE A 77 -8.25 -20.17 -6.02
CA ILE A 77 -9.41 -19.80 -6.84
C ILE A 77 -10.70 -19.81 -6.01
N GLU A 78 -10.95 -20.84 -5.21
CA GLU A 78 -12.13 -20.93 -4.33
C GLU A 78 -12.23 -19.74 -3.37
N LYS A 79 -11.13 -19.36 -2.72
CA LYS A 79 -11.11 -18.20 -1.81
C LYS A 79 -11.36 -16.87 -2.53
N ALA A 80 -10.87 -16.73 -3.75
CA ALA A 80 -11.16 -15.56 -4.56
C ALA A 80 -12.65 -15.51 -4.92
N PHE A 81 -13.25 -16.63 -5.34
CA PHE A 81 -14.69 -16.74 -5.56
C PHE A 81 -15.46 -16.33 -4.30
N ASP A 82 -15.18 -16.87 -3.12
CA ASP A 82 -15.87 -16.50 -1.88
C ASP A 82 -15.78 -15.00 -1.54
N MET A 83 -14.63 -14.38 -1.82
CA MET A 83 -14.40 -12.96 -1.58
C MET A 83 -15.23 -12.06 -2.52
N TYR A 84 -15.46 -12.50 -3.77
CA TYR A 84 -16.14 -11.71 -4.80
C TYR A 84 -17.59 -12.14 -5.06
N CYS A 85 -18.01 -13.31 -4.60
CA CYS A 85 -19.38 -13.84 -4.80
C CYS A 85 -20.42 -13.23 -3.87
N ASN A 86 -20.02 -12.44 -2.87
CA ASN A 86 -20.94 -11.73 -1.96
C ASN A 86 -21.14 -10.25 -2.32
N ARG A 87 -21.07 -9.89 -3.61
CA ARG A 87 -21.36 -8.54 -4.11
C ARG A 87 -22.54 -8.52 -5.06
#